data_AF-A0A951DP06-F1
#
_entry.id   AF-A0A951DP06-F1
#
_cell.length_a   1.000
_cell.length_b   1.000
_cell.length_c   1.000
_cell.angle_alpha   90.00
_cell.angle_beta   90.00
_cell.angle_gamma   90.00
#
_symmetry.space_group_name_H-M   'P 1'
#
loop_
_entity.id
_entity.type
_entity.pdbx_description
1 polymer ?
#
loop_
_entity_poly.entity_id
_entity_poly.type
_entity_poly.pdbx_seq_one_letter_code
_entity_poly.pdbx_strand_id
1 'polypeptide(L)'
;MTVPTVGPAPADAMIEDTQAFWRETGKSLVRGSFSTLEDTAKQLIAVPGVLIGLYFHAITFGDLKGRVDGWSQLLYLAPMALLAIALVFALLVFFPDRSRLNINSWEASKLVYERTLRSKLRAVRLASIFTLLGVVAVIAASAVYLRG
;
A
#
# COMPACT_ATOMS: atom_id res chain seq x y z
N MET A 1 62.19 4.23 10.75
CA MET A 1 60.81 3.72 10.89
C MET A 1 60.39 3.14 9.55
N THR A 2 60.36 1.81 9.44
CA THR A 2 59.88 1.12 8.24
C THR A 2 58.35 1.14 8.25
N VAL A 3 57.73 1.80 7.28
CA VAL A 3 56.28 1.77 7.08
C VAL A 3 55.90 0.33 6.69
N PRO A 4 54.93 -0.33 7.35
CA PRO A 4 54.49 -1.64 6.92
C PRO A 4 53.85 -1.49 5.54
N THR A 5 54.44 -2.11 4.53
CA THR A 5 53.81 -2.27 3.23
C THR A 5 52.65 -3.24 3.39
N VAL A 6 51.44 -2.71 3.52
CA VAL A 6 50.22 -3.48 3.32
C VAL A 6 50.22 -3.87 1.85
N GLY A 7 50.62 -5.12 1.55
CA GLY A 7 50.48 -5.68 0.21
C GLY A 7 49.02 -5.60 -0.22
N PRO A 8 48.73 -5.49 -1.54
CA PRO A 8 47.36 -5.44 -2.01
C PRO A 8 46.58 -6.63 -1.46
N ALA A 9 45.40 -6.35 -0.89
CA ALA A 9 44.53 -7.40 -0.37
C ALA A 9 44.31 -8.47 -1.46
N PRO A 10 44.36 -9.76 -1.12
CA PRO A 10 44.18 -10.83 -2.10
C PRO A 10 42.84 -10.62 -2.82
N ALA A 11 42.82 -10.76 -4.15
CA ALA A 11 41.66 -10.47 -4.99
C ALA A 11 40.39 -11.19 -4.51
N ASP A 12 40.54 -12.36 -3.89
CA ASP A 12 39.45 -13.17 -3.33
C ASP A 12 38.74 -12.48 -2.15
N ALA A 13 39.47 -11.76 -1.30
CA ALA A 13 38.89 -11.00 -0.18
C ALA A 13 38.04 -9.82 -0.67
N MET A 14 38.48 -9.14 -1.73
CA MET A 14 37.72 -8.04 -2.33
C MET A 14 36.43 -8.52 -3.01
N ILE A 15 36.44 -9.74 -3.58
CA ILE A 15 35.26 -10.38 -4.16
C ILE A 15 34.27 -10.79 -3.06
N GLU A 16 34.76 -11.37 -1.95
CA GLU A 16 33.92 -11.77 -0.82
C GLU A 16 33.24 -10.57 -0.14
N ASP A 17 33.99 -9.49 0.11
CA ASP A 17 33.46 -8.25 0.69
C ASP A 17 32.41 -7.59 -0.22
N THR A 18 32.67 -7.56 -1.53
CA THR A 18 31.72 -7.03 -2.52
C THR A 18 30.43 -7.88 -2.54
N GLN A 19 30.55 -9.20 -2.52
CA GLN A 19 29.39 -10.09 -2.47
C GLN A 19 28.60 -9.94 -1.16
N ALA A 20 29.28 -9.78 -0.03
CA ALA A 20 28.65 -9.54 1.27
C ALA A 20 27.86 -8.21 1.27
N PHE A 21 28.48 -7.13 0.78
CA PHE A 21 27.83 -5.82 0.64
C PHE A 21 26.55 -5.86 -0.21
N TRP A 22 26.60 -6.49 -1.39
CA TRP A 22 25.43 -6.61 -2.26
C TRP A 22 24.34 -7.52 -1.66
N ARG A 23 24.72 -8.58 -0.93
CA ARG A 23 23.76 -9.42 -0.19
C ARG A 23 23.06 -8.63 0.91
N GLU A 24 23.80 -7.81 1.65
CA GLU A 24 23.23 -6.99 2.73
C GLU A 24 22.35 -5.86 2.18
N THR A 25 22.80 -5.18 1.13
CA THR A 25 22.01 -4.17 0.42
C THR A 25 20.73 -4.77 -0.15
N GLY A 26 20.80 -5.95 -0.75
CA GLY A 26 19.61 -6.68 -1.22
C GLY A 26 18.63 -6.98 -0.09
N LYS A 27 19.13 -7.46 1.07
CA LYS A 27 18.30 -7.70 2.26
C LYS A 27 17.65 -6.41 2.79
N SER A 28 18.38 -5.31 2.82
CA SER A 28 17.86 -4.03 3.33
C SER A 28 16.79 -3.45 2.41
N LEU A 29 17.00 -3.48 1.09
CA LEU A 29 16.02 -3.04 0.09
C LEU A 29 14.72 -3.84 0.17
N VAL A 30 14.85 -5.16 0.31
CA VAL A 30 13.73 -6.10 0.50
C VAL A 30 12.95 -5.75 1.76
N ARG A 31 13.62 -5.62 2.90
CA ARG A 31 12.98 -5.32 4.19
C ARG A 31 12.34 -3.93 4.18
N GLY A 32 13.03 -2.94 3.60
CA GLY A 32 12.54 -1.58 3.42
C GLY A 32 11.27 -1.54 2.59
N SER A 33 11.22 -2.28 1.48
CA SER A 33 10.04 -2.32 0.59
C SER A 33 8.77 -2.81 1.31
N PHE A 34 8.91 -3.82 2.18
CA PHE A 34 7.79 -4.30 2.99
C PHE A 34 7.33 -3.26 4.01
N SER A 35 8.26 -2.62 4.72
CA SER A 35 7.94 -1.55 5.67
C SER A 35 7.21 -0.40 4.98
N THR A 36 7.71 0.06 3.84
CA THR A 36 7.08 1.14 3.07
C THR A 36 5.67 0.78 2.62
N LEU A 37 5.43 -0.48 2.20
CA LEU A 37 4.09 -0.94 1.82
C LEU A 37 3.12 -0.95 3.01
N GLU A 38 3.57 -1.40 4.17
CA GLU A 38 2.76 -1.42 5.38
C GLU A 38 2.44 -0.01 5.88
N ASP A 39 3.40 0.91 5.84
CA ASP A 39 3.17 2.31 6.21
C ASP A 39 2.24 3.01 5.22
N THR A 40 2.40 2.74 3.93
CA THR A 40 1.46 3.23 2.90
C THR A 40 0.06 2.67 3.12
N ALA A 41 -0.07 1.40 3.46
CA ALA A 41 -1.36 0.79 3.76
C ALA A 41 -2.03 1.41 5.00
N LYS A 42 -1.27 1.72 6.06
CA LYS A 42 -1.79 2.46 7.23
C LYS A 42 -2.35 3.83 6.83
N GLN A 43 -1.65 4.57 5.96
CA GLN A 43 -2.13 5.85 5.44
C GLN A 43 -3.40 5.68 4.60
N LEU A 44 -3.44 4.66 3.73
CA LEU A 44 -4.61 4.27 2.94
C LEU A 44 -5.77 3.70 3.78
N ILE A 45 -5.56 3.44 5.07
CA ILE A 45 -6.65 3.16 6.01
C ILE A 45 -7.09 4.46 6.70
N ALA A 46 -6.14 5.22 7.23
CA ALA A 46 -6.41 6.41 8.01
C ALA A 46 -7.14 7.48 7.18
N VAL A 47 -6.63 7.81 5.98
CA VAL A 47 -7.18 8.90 5.16
C VAL A 47 -8.59 8.56 4.65
N PRO A 48 -8.85 7.42 3.97
CA PRO A 48 -10.19 7.05 3.58
C PRO A 48 -11.14 6.88 4.77
N GLY A 49 -10.69 6.35 5.91
CA GLY A 49 -11.51 6.22 7.12
C GLY A 49 -12.03 7.57 7.62
N VAL A 50 -11.15 8.59 7.68
CA VAL A 50 -11.55 9.96 8.03
C VAL A 50 -12.51 10.54 6.99
N LEU A 51 -12.21 10.38 5.69
CA LEU A 51 -13.05 10.91 4.61
C LEU A 51 -14.45 10.28 4.62
N ILE A 52 -14.56 8.97 4.84
CA ILE A 52 -15.84 8.27 4.99
C ILE A 52 -16.63 8.87 6.16
N GLY A 53 -16.00 9.04 7.33
CA GLY A 53 -16.66 9.59 8.50
C GLY A 53 -17.17 11.02 8.26
N LEU A 54 -16.33 11.88 7.69
CA LEU A 54 -16.69 13.28 7.39
C LEU A 54 -17.79 13.35 6.34
N TYR A 55 -17.67 12.58 5.26
CA TYR A 55 -18.65 12.57 4.18
C TYR A 55 -19.99 11.97 4.62
N PHE A 56 -19.97 10.90 5.43
CA PHE A 56 -21.17 10.33 6.06
C PHE A 56 -21.91 11.38 6.87
N HIS A 57 -21.17 12.11 7.70
CA HIS A 57 -21.71 13.15 8.54
C HIS A 57 -22.35 14.25 7.69
N ALA A 58 -21.65 14.72 6.66
CA ALA A 58 -22.16 15.73 5.74
C ALA A 58 -23.46 15.29 5.03
N ILE A 59 -23.56 14.03 4.59
CA ILE A 59 -24.78 13.53 3.94
C ILE A 59 -25.93 13.37 4.93
N THR A 60 -25.67 12.80 6.11
CA THR A 60 -26.70 12.49 7.09
C THR A 60 -27.38 13.75 7.63
N PHE A 61 -26.59 14.83 7.80
CA PHE A 61 -27.09 16.11 8.31
C PHE A 61 -27.35 17.15 7.20
N GLY A 62 -27.00 16.86 5.95
CA GLY A 62 -27.12 17.79 4.82
C GLY A 62 -28.52 17.94 4.22
N ASP A 63 -29.57 17.46 4.91
CA ASP A 63 -30.98 17.57 4.49
C ASP A 63 -31.25 17.09 3.04
N LEU A 64 -30.46 16.11 2.58
CA LEU A 64 -30.56 15.50 1.25
C LEU A 64 -31.83 14.64 1.11
N LYS A 65 -32.34 14.10 2.22
CA LYS A 65 -33.48 13.17 2.23
C LYS A 65 -34.74 13.88 1.71
N GLY A 66 -35.21 13.47 0.52
CA GLY A 66 -36.38 14.04 -0.14
C GLY A 66 -36.08 15.06 -1.24
N ARG A 67 -34.79 15.42 -1.46
CA ARG A 67 -34.33 16.30 -2.55
C ARG A 67 -33.62 15.56 -3.68
N VAL A 68 -33.28 14.29 -3.48
CA VAL A 68 -32.58 13.44 -4.46
C VAL A 68 -33.51 12.38 -5.05
N ASP A 69 -33.48 12.27 -6.37
CA ASP A 69 -34.05 11.14 -7.10
C ASP A 69 -33.17 9.87 -6.96
N GLY A 70 -33.65 8.73 -7.48
CA GLY A 70 -32.91 7.47 -7.35
C GLY A 70 -31.53 7.47 -8.01
N TRP A 71 -31.32 8.26 -9.07
CA TRP A 71 -30.03 8.32 -9.77
C TRP A 71 -29.01 9.19 -9.05
N SER A 72 -29.44 10.36 -8.58
CA SER A 72 -28.62 11.24 -7.74
C SER A 72 -28.28 10.59 -6.40
N GLN A 73 -29.16 9.76 -5.84
CA GLN A 73 -28.84 8.97 -4.65
C GLN A 73 -27.60 8.07 -4.85
N LEU A 74 -27.47 7.43 -6.02
CA LEU A 74 -26.27 6.63 -6.34
C LEU A 74 -25.02 7.49 -6.41
N LEU A 75 -25.12 8.72 -6.92
CA LEU A 75 -24.00 9.68 -6.97
C LEU A 75 -23.51 10.05 -5.56
N TYR A 76 -24.40 10.22 -4.59
CA TYR A 76 -24.04 10.50 -3.19
C TYR A 76 -23.53 9.27 -2.44
N LEU A 77 -23.91 8.05 -2.85
CA LEU A 77 -23.40 6.81 -2.23
C LEU A 77 -22.08 6.32 -2.84
N ALA A 78 -21.81 6.65 -4.11
CA ALA A 78 -20.61 6.22 -4.82
C ALA A 78 -19.29 6.54 -4.09
N PRO A 79 -19.09 7.73 -3.50
CA PRO A 79 -17.84 8.04 -2.80
C PRO A 79 -17.63 7.15 -1.58
N MET A 80 -18.69 6.86 -0.81
CA MET A 80 -18.61 5.93 0.32
C MET A 80 -18.24 4.53 -0.14
N ALA A 81 -18.89 4.03 -1.19
CA ALA A 81 -18.62 2.69 -1.72
C ALA A 81 -17.17 2.58 -2.22
N LEU A 82 -16.68 3.56 -2.98
CA LEU A 82 -15.31 3.60 -3.49
C LEU A 82 -14.28 3.65 -2.36
N LEU A 83 -14.48 4.50 -1.36
CA LEU A 83 -13.58 4.61 -0.21
C LEU A 83 -13.63 3.35 0.68
N ALA A 84 -14.80 2.72 0.84
CA ALA A 84 -14.94 1.46 1.56
C ALA A 84 -14.22 0.30 0.84
N ILE A 85 -14.32 0.23 -0.49
CA ILE A 85 -13.56 -0.74 -1.30
C ILE A 85 -12.06 -0.48 -1.16
N ALA A 86 -11.62 0.79 -1.17
CA ALA A 86 -10.22 1.14 -0.93
C ALA A 86 -9.72 0.64 0.44
N LEU A 87 -10.53 0.80 1.49
CA LEU A 87 -10.23 0.29 2.84
C LEU A 87 -10.07 -1.22 2.86
N VAL A 88 -10.95 -1.96 2.19
CA VAL A 88 -10.84 -3.43 2.10
C VAL A 88 -9.51 -3.81 1.49
N PHE A 89 -9.12 -3.19 0.36
CA PHE A 89 -7.82 -3.47 -0.27
C PHE A 89 -6.64 -3.08 0.60
N ALA A 90 -6.72 -1.96 1.34
CA ALA A 90 -5.66 -1.55 2.25
C ALA A 90 -5.50 -2.52 3.42
N LEU A 91 -6.60 -3.04 3.98
CA LEU A 91 -6.58 -4.06 5.04
C LEU A 91 -6.00 -5.39 4.55
N LEU A 92 -6.27 -5.78 3.30
CA LEU A 92 -5.72 -7.00 2.71
C LEU A 92 -4.18 -7.04 2.69
N VAL A 93 -3.49 -5.89 2.77
CA VAL A 93 -2.02 -5.81 2.86
C VAL A 93 -1.47 -6.46 4.14
N PHE A 94 -2.27 -6.48 5.21
CA PHE A 94 -1.89 -7.05 6.51
C PHE A 94 -2.22 -8.53 6.65
N PHE A 95 -2.97 -9.13 5.71
CA PHE A 95 -3.29 -10.54 5.78
C PHE A 95 -2.06 -11.40 5.43
N PRO A 96 -1.64 -12.32 6.32
CA PRO A 96 -0.51 -13.19 6.07
C PRO A 96 -0.86 -14.23 4.98
N ASP A 97 0.04 -14.40 4.00
CA ASP A 97 -0.06 -15.49 3.03
C ASP A 97 0.12 -16.83 3.74
N ARG A 98 -0.90 -17.70 3.71
CA ARG A 98 -0.86 -19.06 4.31
C ARG A 98 -0.03 -20.06 3.51
N SER A 99 1.08 -19.61 2.91
CA SER A 99 1.96 -20.47 2.15
C SER A 99 2.80 -21.31 3.12
N ARG A 100 2.72 -22.64 3.02
CA ARG A 100 3.58 -23.55 3.79
C ARG A 100 5.03 -23.32 3.37
N LEU A 101 5.78 -22.56 4.17
CA LEU A 101 7.20 -22.29 3.93
C LEU A 101 7.98 -23.59 4.13
N ASN A 102 8.55 -24.13 3.05
CA ASN A 102 9.58 -25.15 3.17
C ASN A 102 10.92 -24.46 3.45
N ILE A 103 11.23 -24.26 4.73
CA ILE A 103 12.41 -23.54 5.25
C ILE A 103 13.72 -24.18 4.75
N ASN A 104 13.69 -25.45 4.32
CA ASN A 104 14.86 -26.20 3.88
C ASN A 104 15.25 -25.94 2.41
N SER A 105 14.52 -25.10 1.67
CA SER A 105 14.87 -24.77 0.28
C SER A 105 14.87 -23.26 0.04
N TRP A 106 16.04 -22.76 -0.38
CA TRP A 106 16.26 -21.34 -0.71
C TRP A 106 15.35 -20.86 -1.85
N GLU A 107 15.15 -21.70 -2.88
CA GLU A 107 14.31 -21.36 -4.04
C GLU A 107 12.83 -21.24 -3.70
N ALA A 108 12.30 -22.13 -2.84
CA ALA A 108 10.89 -22.06 -2.43
C ALA A 108 10.61 -20.82 -1.56
N SER A 109 11.57 -20.44 -0.71
CA SER A 109 11.46 -19.23 0.13
C SER A 109 11.44 -17.96 -0.72
N LYS A 110 12.27 -17.91 -1.79
CA LYS A 110 12.27 -16.79 -2.75
C LYS A 110 10.95 -16.69 -3.52
N LEU A 111 10.40 -17.81 -3.99
CA LEU A 111 9.14 -17.85 -4.74
C LEU A 111 7.93 -17.42 -3.89
N VAL A 112 7.84 -17.87 -2.63
CA VAL A 112 6.79 -17.43 -1.71
C VAL A 112 6.91 -15.94 -1.44
N TYR A 113 8.12 -15.46 -1.16
CA TYR A 113 8.39 -14.03 -0.95
C TYR A 113 7.95 -13.14 -2.13
N GLU A 114 8.34 -13.49 -3.36
CA GLU A 114 7.95 -12.72 -4.55
C GLU A 114 6.44 -12.73 -4.81
N ARG A 115 5.75 -13.82 -4.45
CA ARG A 115 4.28 -13.90 -4.56
C ARG A 115 3.61 -12.98 -3.54
N THR A 116 4.05 -13.03 -2.29
CA THR A 116 3.52 -12.16 -1.22
C THR A 116 3.77 -10.69 -1.53
N LEU A 117 4.97 -10.32 -1.96
CA LEU A 117 5.28 -8.95 -2.33
C LEU A 117 4.39 -8.46 -3.48
N ARG A 118 4.22 -9.26 -4.54
CA ARG A 118 3.34 -8.91 -5.66
C ARG A 118 1.87 -8.79 -5.24
N SER A 119 1.40 -9.65 -4.35
CA SER A 119 0.03 -9.58 -3.82
C SER A 119 -0.20 -8.29 -3.04
N LYS A 120 0.69 -7.98 -2.08
CA LYS A 120 0.63 -6.75 -1.28
C LYS A 120 0.73 -5.50 -2.16
N LEU A 121 1.63 -5.48 -3.15
CA LEU A 121 1.75 -4.38 -4.11
C LEU A 121 0.46 -4.16 -4.92
N ARG A 122 -0.19 -5.24 -5.38
CA ARG A 122 -1.47 -5.13 -6.08
C ARG A 122 -2.56 -4.58 -5.17
N ALA A 123 -2.62 -5.04 -3.93
CA ALA A 123 -3.59 -4.57 -2.94
C ALA A 123 -3.41 -3.06 -2.67
N VAL A 124 -2.17 -2.60 -2.40
CA VAL A 124 -1.87 -1.17 -2.25
C VAL A 124 -2.24 -0.38 -3.51
N ARG A 125 -1.90 -0.87 -4.70
CA ARG A 125 -2.22 -0.17 -5.96
C ARG A 125 -3.72 -0.03 -6.18
N LEU A 126 -4.49 -1.09 -5.92
CA LEU A 126 -5.95 -1.05 -6.00
C LEU A 126 -6.52 -0.08 -4.95
N ALA A 127 -6.07 -0.16 -3.70
CA ALA A 127 -6.47 0.77 -2.65
C ALA A 127 -6.22 2.23 -3.05
N SER A 128 -5.07 2.55 -3.64
CA SER A 128 -4.75 3.89 -4.12
C SER A 128 -5.67 4.35 -5.26
N ILE A 129 -5.97 3.48 -6.23
CA ILE A 129 -6.88 3.79 -7.34
C ILE A 129 -8.29 4.08 -6.81
N PHE A 130 -8.83 3.20 -5.96
CA PHE A 130 -10.15 3.38 -5.37
C PHE A 130 -10.22 4.60 -4.46
N THR A 131 -9.15 4.91 -3.72
CA THR A 131 -9.05 6.14 -2.92
C THR A 131 -9.15 7.38 -3.81
N LEU A 132 -8.37 7.42 -4.90
CA LEU A 132 -8.39 8.55 -5.83
C LEU A 132 -9.77 8.73 -6.47
N LEU A 133 -10.38 7.63 -6.94
CA LEU A 133 -11.74 7.64 -7.48
C LEU A 133 -12.76 8.11 -6.44
N GLY A 134 -12.63 7.65 -5.20
CA GLY A 134 -13.48 8.08 -4.08
C GLY A 134 -13.38 9.57 -3.81
N VAL A 135 -12.17 10.13 -3.78
CA VAL A 135 -11.94 11.58 -3.62
C VAL A 135 -12.56 12.37 -4.76
N VAL A 136 -12.35 11.94 -6.01
CA VAL A 136 -12.97 12.59 -7.19
C VAL A 136 -14.49 12.53 -7.09
N ALA A 137 -15.05 11.40 -6.65
CA ALA A 137 -16.48 11.24 -6.45
C ALA A 137 -17.02 12.17 -5.34
N VAL A 138 -16.32 12.33 -4.21
CA VAL A 138 -16.68 13.30 -3.16
C VAL A 138 -16.77 14.71 -3.73
N ILE A 139 -15.77 15.11 -4.53
CA ILE A 139 -15.73 16.45 -5.15
C ILE A 139 -16.89 16.62 -6.13
N ALA A 140 -17.15 15.62 -6.98
CA ALA A 140 -18.24 15.65 -7.93
C ALA A 140 -19.61 15.75 -7.24
N ALA A 141 -19.86 14.93 -6.22
CA ALA A 141 -21.09 14.97 -5.44
C ALA A 141 -21.29 16.31 -4.72
N SER A 142 -20.22 16.86 -4.15
CA SER A 142 -20.25 18.19 -3.53
C SER A 142 -20.55 19.30 -4.53
N ALA A 143 -19.95 19.25 -5.73
CA ALA A 143 -20.18 20.23 -6.78
C ALA A 143 -21.61 20.18 -7.32
N VAL A 144 -22.22 19.00 -7.40
CA VAL A 144 -23.63 18.84 -7.75
C VAL A 144 -24.53 19.39 -6.65
N TYR A 145 -24.21 19.08 -5.38
CA TYR A 145 -24.95 19.58 -4.23
C TYR A 145 -24.97 21.12 -4.16
N LEU A 146 -23.87 21.79 -4.47
CA LEU A 146 -23.78 23.26 -4.43
C LEU A 146 -24.44 23.96 -5.63
N ARG A 147 -24.77 23.22 -6.69
CA ARG A 147 -25.40 23.76 -7.91
C ARG A 147 -26.93 23.68 -7.91
N GLY A 148 -27.48 22.73 -7.16
CA GLY A 148 -28.92 22.59 -6.91
C GLY A 148 -29.34 23.33 -5.65
#